data_AF-A0A7X7LFF6-F1
#
_entry.id   AF-A0A7X7LFF6-F1
#
_cell.length_a   1.000
_cell.length_b   1.000
_cell.length_c   1.000
_cell.angle_alpha   90.00
_cell.angle_beta   90.00
_cell.angle_gamma   90.00
#
_symmetry.space_group_name_H-M   'P 1'
#
loop_
_entity.id
_entity.type
_entity.pdbx_description
1 polymer ?
#
loop_
_entity_poly.entity_id
_entity_poly.type
_entity_poly.pdbx_seq_one_letter_code
_entity_poly.pdbx_strand_id
1 'polypeptide(L)'
;MNTLTPQIIEEKLKNIATNHPAEILDSDSDINPAMMFMLVYDQMYYTRAFPFRIKVKKFIKALEEKEGLTPSHYASMELFNMRKYEAGQPPRPSRYIILLPDNILVMIHHKALTLYYGRQTSKERITELADLAGQHRRKDKKHNKNHFFMVSKGDFMSGFELKSFEIQKTNINLEEHYNDDFLPVHQTIADFINKKNTNGLVLLHGKFGTGKTTYIRHLISESKRRIIYLPLHLMSFLSDPDFLPFISDYKDSVLVLEDCEDILKPRSYTEQTNHSLVNLLNLGDGLLSDALSIKVICTFNAQLKDIDQAILRKGRLVARYEFDTLSEHKTKSLLEKQGFEITQPQSLSLAEIYNYSSPDYNLSQSGRRLGFGH
;
A
#
# COMPACT_ATOMS: atom_id res chain seq x y z
N MET A 1 9.72 2.22 48.40
CA MET A 1 10.03 2.50 46.99
C MET A 1 8.69 2.63 46.31
N ASN A 2 8.33 3.82 45.86
CA ASN A 2 6.92 4.16 45.70
C ASN A 2 6.42 3.67 44.35
N THR A 3 6.05 2.38 44.29
CA THR A 3 4.99 1.97 43.37
C THR A 3 3.81 2.92 43.59
N LEU A 4 3.41 3.61 42.53
CA LEU A 4 2.28 4.53 42.63
C LEU A 4 1.03 3.69 42.75
N THR A 5 0.21 3.92 43.77
CA THR A 5 -1.10 3.30 43.79
C THR A 5 -1.93 3.84 42.61
N PRO A 6 -2.90 3.05 42.12
CA PRO A 6 -3.93 3.51 41.20
C PRO A 6 -4.48 4.92 41.47
N GLN A 7 -4.78 5.21 42.73
CA GLN A 7 -5.33 6.47 43.19
C GLN A 7 -4.36 7.64 42.98
N ILE A 8 -3.06 7.43 43.27
CA ILE A 8 -2.03 8.45 43.07
C ILE A 8 -1.84 8.76 41.58
N ILE A 9 -1.90 7.73 40.71
CA ILE A 9 -1.83 7.94 39.26
C ILE A 9 -3.01 8.79 38.80
N GLU A 10 -4.22 8.48 39.26
CA GLU A 10 -5.42 9.25 38.92
C GLU A 10 -5.35 10.70 39.39
N GLU A 11 -4.89 10.95 40.62
CA GLU A 11 -4.68 12.31 41.15
C GLU A 11 -3.65 13.09 40.33
N LYS A 12 -2.54 12.46 39.98
CA LYS A 12 -1.51 13.07 39.13
C LYS A 12 -2.05 13.41 37.74
N LEU A 13 -2.82 12.50 37.12
CA LEU A 13 -3.46 12.76 35.83
C LEU A 13 -4.44 13.93 35.90
N LYS A 14 -5.28 14.00 36.94
CA LYS A 14 -6.19 15.14 37.15
C LYS A 14 -5.42 16.44 37.32
N ASN A 15 -4.33 16.43 38.09
CA ASN A 15 -3.48 17.61 38.27
C ASN A 15 -2.84 18.06 36.96
N ILE A 16 -2.29 17.13 36.17
CA ILE A 16 -1.70 17.43 34.85
C ILE A 16 -2.75 18.03 33.92
N ALA A 17 -3.94 17.43 33.83
CA ALA A 17 -5.02 17.92 32.98
C ALA A 17 -5.50 19.33 33.39
N THR A 18 -5.43 19.67 34.67
CA THR A 18 -5.92 20.96 35.21
C THR A 18 -4.86 22.05 35.13
N ASN A 19 -3.63 21.74 35.52
CA ASN A 19 -2.60 22.73 35.81
C ASN A 19 -1.45 22.74 34.79
N HIS A 20 -1.21 21.62 34.10
CA HIS A 20 -0.09 21.45 33.17
C HIS A 20 -0.51 20.87 31.81
N PRO A 21 -1.69 21.22 31.23
CA PRO A 21 -2.19 20.54 30.04
C PRO A 21 -1.27 20.74 28.83
N ALA A 22 -0.60 21.89 28.71
CA ALA A 22 0.32 22.17 27.60
C ALA A 22 1.67 21.44 27.72
N GLU A 23 2.10 21.07 28.94
CA GLU A 23 3.42 20.46 29.17
C GLU A 23 3.49 19.01 28.69
N ILE A 24 2.34 18.35 28.56
CA ILE A 24 2.24 17.00 28.00
C ILE A 24 1.97 16.98 26.50
N LEU A 25 1.90 18.13 25.83
CA LEU A 25 1.66 18.18 24.40
C LEU A 25 2.97 18.29 23.63
N ASP A 26 3.05 17.63 22.49
CA ASP A 26 4.11 17.87 21.50
C ASP A 26 3.74 19.04 20.57
N SER A 27 4.59 19.30 19.57
CA SER A 27 4.39 20.38 18.59
C SER A 27 3.11 20.24 17.78
N ASP A 28 2.57 19.03 17.68
CA ASP A 28 1.35 18.72 16.93
C ASP A 28 0.10 18.75 17.81
N SER A 29 0.24 19.22 19.06
CA SER A 29 -0.81 19.18 20.09
C SER A 29 -1.27 17.75 20.46
N ASP A 30 -0.42 16.75 20.20
CA ASP A 30 -0.64 15.37 20.61
C ASP A 30 -0.03 15.11 21.99
N ILE A 31 -0.57 14.14 22.74
CA ILE A 31 0.02 13.76 24.04
C ILE A 31 1.39 13.11 23.82
N ASN A 32 2.42 13.76 24.36
CA ASN A 32 3.79 13.28 24.39
C ASN A 32 3.98 12.25 25.53
N PRO A 33 4.20 10.95 25.22
CA PRO A 33 4.34 9.90 26.22
C PRO A 33 5.58 10.07 27.10
N ALA A 34 6.65 10.70 26.59
CA ALA A 34 7.87 10.95 27.35
C ALA A 34 7.63 11.99 28.46
N MET A 35 6.99 13.11 28.09
CA MET A 35 6.62 14.16 29.05
C MET A 35 5.63 13.63 30.08
N MET A 36 4.62 12.88 29.65
CA MET A 36 3.66 12.25 30.54
C MET A 36 4.33 11.28 31.52
N PHE A 37 5.28 10.45 31.05
CA PHE A 37 6.03 9.56 31.93
C PHE A 37 6.80 10.33 33.01
N MET A 38 7.55 11.37 32.62
CA MET A 38 8.37 12.15 33.56
C MET A 38 7.51 12.87 34.60
N LEU A 39 6.39 13.46 34.20
CA LEU A 39 5.48 14.15 35.13
C LEU A 39 4.77 13.19 36.09
N VAL A 40 4.39 11.99 35.62
CA VAL A 40 3.70 11.01 36.47
C VAL A 40 4.67 10.29 37.41
N TYR A 41 5.82 9.84 36.92
CA TYR A 41 6.73 8.98 37.67
C TYR A 41 7.96 9.69 38.26
N ASP A 42 8.12 10.99 37.98
CA ASP A 42 9.20 11.84 38.49
C ASP A 42 10.60 11.24 38.27
N GLN A 43 10.81 10.66 37.09
CA GLN A 43 12.08 10.03 36.72
C GLN A 43 12.27 9.94 35.19
N MET A 44 13.52 9.77 34.77
CA MET A 44 13.87 9.47 33.38
C MET A 44 13.39 8.07 32.97
N TYR A 45 13.09 7.93 31.67
CA TYR A 45 12.59 6.69 31.09
C TYR A 45 13.61 6.02 30.16
N TYR A 46 13.39 4.73 29.96
CA TYR A 46 13.94 3.93 28.87
C TYR A 46 12.78 3.45 28.00
N THR A 47 13.04 3.11 26.74
CA THR A 47 11.99 2.65 25.82
C THR A 47 12.28 1.28 25.23
N ARG A 48 11.23 0.47 25.06
CA ARG A 48 11.26 -0.74 24.23
C ARG A 48 10.06 -0.75 23.29
N ALA A 49 10.33 -0.70 21.99
CA ALA A 49 9.30 -0.70 20.94
C ALA A 49 9.06 -2.12 20.40
N PHE A 50 7.79 -2.43 20.16
CA PHE A 50 7.30 -3.67 19.57
C PHE A 50 6.61 -3.33 18.25
N PRO A 51 7.29 -3.49 17.09
CA PRO A 51 6.82 -3.02 15.79
C PRO A 51 5.76 -3.96 15.20
N PHE A 52 4.68 -4.18 15.94
CA PHE A 52 3.55 -4.94 15.47
C PHE A 52 2.23 -4.39 16.01
N ARG A 53 1.18 -4.57 15.21
CA ARG A 53 -0.17 -4.17 15.56
C ARG A 53 -0.69 -5.03 16.71
N ILE A 54 -1.37 -4.39 17.66
CA ILE A 54 -2.02 -5.05 18.80
C ILE A 54 -3.53 -5.14 18.57
N LYS A 55 -4.15 -6.22 19.05
CA LYS A 55 -5.61 -6.29 19.23
C LYS A 55 -5.99 -5.46 20.46
N VAL A 56 -6.01 -4.13 20.31
CA VAL A 56 -6.05 -3.16 21.42
C VAL A 56 -7.07 -3.51 22.51
N LYS A 57 -8.35 -3.72 22.14
CA LYS A 57 -9.40 -4.08 23.10
C LYS A 57 -9.09 -5.33 23.94
N LYS A 58 -8.52 -6.36 23.32
CA LYS A 58 -8.19 -7.62 24.02
C LYS A 58 -6.95 -7.46 24.90
N PHE A 59 -5.96 -6.73 24.41
CA PHE A 59 -4.75 -6.45 25.16
C PHE A 59 -5.03 -5.59 26.40
N ILE A 60 -5.80 -4.50 26.25
CA ILE A 60 -6.20 -3.65 27.38
C ILE A 60 -6.97 -4.46 28.41
N LYS A 61 -7.95 -5.27 27.99
CA LYS A 61 -8.71 -6.13 28.90
C LYS A 61 -7.80 -7.11 29.67
N ALA A 62 -6.85 -7.74 28.99
CA ALA A 62 -5.91 -8.64 29.64
C ALA A 62 -4.97 -7.91 30.61
N LEU A 63 -4.63 -6.65 30.32
CA LEU A 63 -3.84 -5.79 31.21
C LEU A 63 -4.67 -5.34 32.43
N GLU A 64 -5.94 -4.98 32.24
CA GLU A 64 -6.90 -4.68 33.32
C GLU A 64 -7.03 -5.84 34.29
N GLU A 65 -7.28 -7.04 33.78
CA GLU A 65 -7.44 -8.26 34.59
C GLU A 65 -6.17 -8.61 35.38
N LYS A 66 -5.00 -8.33 34.81
CA LYS A 66 -3.71 -8.68 35.41
C LYS A 66 -3.23 -7.66 36.44
N GLU A 67 -3.44 -6.38 36.17
CA GLU A 67 -2.86 -5.26 36.93
C GLU A 67 -3.91 -4.57 37.83
N GLY A 68 -5.18 -4.97 37.75
CA GLY A 68 -6.27 -4.36 38.51
C GLY A 68 -6.58 -2.92 38.07
N LEU A 69 -6.37 -2.61 36.79
CA LEU A 69 -6.56 -1.25 36.26
C LEU A 69 -8.03 -0.90 36.08
N THR A 70 -8.34 0.38 36.23
CA THR A 70 -9.63 1.02 35.94
C THR A 70 -9.47 2.09 34.86
N PRO A 71 -10.53 2.46 34.11
CA PRO A 71 -10.47 3.51 33.08
C PRO A 71 -9.81 4.85 33.48
N SER A 72 -9.67 5.14 34.79
CA SER A 72 -8.93 6.30 35.28
C SER A 72 -7.40 6.22 35.14
N HIS A 73 -6.84 5.07 34.76
CA HIS A 73 -5.39 4.89 34.48
C HIS A 73 -5.01 5.16 33.03
N TYR A 74 -5.99 5.53 32.21
CA TYR A 74 -5.84 5.62 30.77
C TYR A 74 -5.90 7.08 30.35
N ALA A 75 -4.93 7.50 29.56
CA ALA A 75 -5.09 8.62 28.65
C ALA A 75 -5.32 8.02 27.25
N SER A 76 -6.40 8.42 26.57
CA SER A 76 -6.66 7.96 25.21
C SER A 76 -6.99 9.14 24.32
N MET A 77 -6.42 9.14 23.12
CA MET A 77 -6.69 10.16 22.13
C MET A 77 -7.57 9.60 21.04
N GLU A 78 -8.68 10.29 20.79
CA GLU A 78 -9.62 9.97 19.74
C GLU A 78 -9.24 10.71 18.46
N LEU A 79 -8.95 9.97 17.40
CA LEU A 79 -8.88 10.59 16.07
C LEU A 79 -10.30 10.79 15.58
N PHE A 80 -10.65 12.06 15.39
CA PHE A 80 -11.89 12.42 14.74
C PHE A 80 -11.85 11.99 13.27
N ASN A 81 -12.87 11.26 12.85
CA ASN A 81 -13.01 10.82 11.46
C ASN A 81 -14.36 11.32 10.95
N MET A 82 -14.33 12.38 10.14
CA MET A 82 -15.55 13.05 9.64
C MET A 82 -16.53 12.07 8.98
N ARG A 83 -16.06 11.17 8.10
CA ARG A 83 -16.93 10.20 7.42
C ARG A 83 -17.64 9.25 8.39
N LYS A 84 -16.96 8.82 9.45
CA LYS A 84 -17.57 7.96 10.48
C LYS A 84 -18.53 8.72 11.36
N TYR A 85 -18.19 9.97 11.70
CA TYR A 85 -19.04 10.87 12.45
C TYR A 85 -20.35 11.17 11.69
N GLU A 86 -20.25 11.51 10.40
CA GLU A 86 -21.40 11.68 9.49
C GLU A 86 -22.24 10.40 9.37
N ALA A 87 -21.61 9.23 9.46
CA ALA A 87 -22.29 7.94 9.52
C ALA A 87 -22.83 7.56 10.91
N GLY A 88 -22.83 8.50 11.87
CA GLY A 88 -23.32 8.29 13.23
C GLY A 88 -22.48 7.33 14.08
N GLN A 89 -21.26 7.00 13.65
CA GLN A 89 -20.36 6.15 14.42
C GLN A 89 -19.58 6.98 15.43
N PRO A 90 -19.50 6.55 16.71
CA PRO A 90 -18.71 7.27 17.69
C PRO A 90 -17.22 7.25 17.29
N PRO A 91 -16.48 8.32 17.61
CA PRO A 91 -15.03 8.34 17.48
C PRO A 91 -14.42 7.12 18.18
N ARG A 92 -13.30 6.63 17.65
CA ARG A 92 -12.57 5.50 18.22
C ARG A 92 -11.18 5.97 18.61
N PRO A 93 -10.71 5.64 19.82
CA PRO A 93 -9.36 5.99 20.21
C PRO A 93 -8.35 5.32 19.27
N SER A 94 -7.43 6.12 18.75
CA SER A 94 -6.38 5.68 17.83
C SER A 94 -5.05 5.47 18.55
N ARG A 95 -4.89 6.15 19.69
CA ARG A 95 -3.75 6.04 20.59
C ARG A 95 -4.25 5.83 22.02
N TYR A 96 -3.57 4.95 22.73
CA TYR A 96 -3.78 4.66 24.14
C TYR A 96 -2.46 4.82 24.87
N ILE A 97 -2.50 5.53 25.99
CA ILE A 97 -1.42 5.66 26.95
C ILE A 97 -1.95 5.09 28.26
N ILE A 98 -1.31 4.04 28.76
CA ILE A 98 -1.73 3.30 29.95
C ILE A 98 -0.63 3.42 30.97
N LEU A 99 -0.95 3.94 32.15
CA LEU A 99 0.00 4.12 33.25
C LEU A 99 -0.12 2.94 34.21
N LEU A 100 1.00 2.27 34.48
CA LEU A 100 1.10 1.16 35.42
C LEU A 100 1.73 1.60 36.76
N PRO A 101 1.33 1.00 37.90
CA PRO A 101 1.88 1.29 39.23
C PRO A 101 3.40 1.16 39.39
N ASP A 102 4.05 0.34 38.57
CA ASP A 102 5.46 -0.06 38.67
C ASP A 102 6.40 0.77 37.77
N ASN A 103 6.06 2.05 37.55
CA ASN A 103 6.81 3.00 36.72
C ASN A 103 6.94 2.56 35.26
N ILE A 104 5.83 2.08 34.69
CA ILE A 104 5.75 1.67 33.29
C ILE A 104 4.59 2.41 32.63
N LEU A 105 4.84 3.02 31.47
CA LEU A 105 3.81 3.55 30.59
C LEU A 105 3.76 2.71 29.31
N VAL A 106 2.57 2.20 28.99
CA VAL A 106 2.31 1.46 27.76
C VAL A 106 1.65 2.40 26.75
N MET A 107 2.38 2.73 25.69
CA MET A 107 1.83 3.47 24.55
C MET A 107 1.44 2.49 23.45
N ILE A 108 0.17 2.52 23.04
CA ILE A 108 -0.34 1.78 21.90
C ILE A 108 -0.77 2.79 20.84
N HIS A 109 -0.21 2.68 19.64
CA HIS A 109 -0.68 3.44 18.49
C HIS A 109 -0.92 2.50 17.30
N HIS A 110 -1.28 3.07 16.15
CA HIS A 110 -1.83 2.33 15.01
C HIS A 110 -0.94 1.18 14.45
N LYS A 111 0.37 1.20 14.73
CA LYS A 111 1.35 0.27 14.16
C LYS A 111 2.26 -0.41 15.19
N ALA A 112 2.42 0.13 16.39
CA ALA A 112 3.30 -0.46 17.39
C ALA A 112 2.77 -0.26 18.82
N LEU A 113 3.35 -1.05 19.72
CA LEU A 113 3.28 -0.85 21.16
C LEU A 113 4.67 -0.45 21.64
N THR A 114 4.76 0.56 22.49
CA THR A 114 6.02 1.02 23.10
C THR A 114 5.86 1.02 24.60
N LEU A 115 6.81 0.40 25.29
CA LEU A 115 6.95 0.50 26.74
C LEU A 115 7.92 1.62 27.05
N TYR A 116 7.52 2.51 27.95
CA TYR A 116 8.38 3.46 28.64
C TYR A 116 8.52 2.95 30.07
N TYR A 117 9.73 2.83 30.60
CA TYR A 117 9.95 2.22 31.91
C TYR A 117 11.10 2.89 32.67
N GLY A 118 10.98 2.89 33.99
CA GLY A 118 11.98 3.47 34.89
C GLY A 118 13.26 2.63 34.96
N ARG A 119 14.35 3.23 35.47
CA ARG A 119 15.66 2.58 35.58
C ARG A 119 15.64 1.29 36.40
N GLN A 120 14.74 1.20 37.38
CA GLN A 120 14.65 0.08 38.32
C GLN A 120 13.71 -1.03 37.85
N THR A 121 13.05 -0.88 36.69
CA THR A 121 12.15 -1.91 36.16
C THR A 121 12.95 -3.14 35.76
N SER A 122 12.58 -4.31 36.30
CA SER A 122 13.29 -5.56 36.05
C SER A 122 13.12 -6.04 34.61
N LYS A 123 14.12 -6.76 34.10
CA LYS A 123 14.07 -7.34 32.74
C LYS A 123 12.94 -8.37 32.62
N GLU A 124 12.68 -9.10 33.70
CA GLU A 124 11.62 -10.09 33.82
C GLU A 124 10.25 -9.42 33.59
N ARG A 125 10.04 -8.25 34.21
CA ARG A 125 8.81 -7.49 34.05
C ARG A 125 8.60 -6.96 32.63
N ILE A 126 9.65 -6.45 32.01
CA ILE A 126 9.58 -6.02 30.60
C ILE A 126 9.29 -7.21 29.68
N THR A 127 9.85 -8.38 29.98
CA THR A 127 9.63 -9.60 29.19
C THR A 127 8.20 -10.12 29.35
N GLU A 128 7.67 -10.08 30.56
CA GLU A 128 6.28 -10.43 30.85
C GLU A 128 5.27 -9.57 30.05
N LEU A 129 5.47 -8.25 30.01
CA LEU A 129 4.63 -7.35 29.21
C LEU A 129 4.83 -7.57 27.70
N ALA A 130 6.06 -7.89 27.26
CA ALA A 130 6.35 -8.24 25.88
C ALA A 130 5.59 -9.50 25.44
N ASP A 131 5.57 -10.53 26.28
CA ASP A 131 4.86 -11.78 26.01
C ASP A 131 3.35 -11.55 25.95
N LEU A 132 2.80 -10.76 26.88
CA LEU A 132 1.38 -10.37 26.86
C LEU A 132 1.02 -9.62 25.58
N ALA A 133 1.86 -8.68 25.14
CA ALA A 133 1.70 -7.97 23.87
C ALA A 133 1.77 -8.94 22.68
N GLY A 134 2.71 -9.88 22.70
CA GLY A 134 2.88 -10.92 21.68
C GLY A 134 1.66 -11.82 21.51
N GLN A 135 1.05 -12.28 22.62
CA GLN A 135 -0.18 -13.07 22.61
C GLN A 135 -1.36 -12.32 21.96
N HIS A 136 -1.36 -10.99 22.11
CA HIS A 136 -2.39 -10.11 21.56
C HIS A 136 -2.01 -9.46 20.23
N ARG A 137 -0.91 -9.90 19.61
CA ARG A 137 -0.51 -9.44 18.28
C ARG A 137 -1.64 -9.68 17.28
N ARG A 138 -1.98 -8.63 16.56
CA ARG A 138 -2.85 -8.70 15.41
C ARG A 138 -2.03 -9.34 14.28
N LYS A 139 -2.45 -10.52 13.84
CA LYS A 139 -1.96 -11.06 12.57
C LYS A 139 -2.32 -10.04 11.49
N ASP A 140 -1.36 -9.70 10.63
CA ASP A 140 -1.71 -8.96 9.43
C ASP A 140 -2.83 -9.72 8.73
N LYS A 141 -3.87 -8.99 8.33
CA LYS A 141 -4.95 -9.60 7.55
C LYS A 141 -4.28 -10.28 6.37
N LYS A 142 -4.58 -11.57 6.15
CA LYS A 142 -4.30 -12.22 4.86
C LYS A 142 -4.83 -11.28 3.78
N HIS A 143 -4.07 -11.13 2.70
CA HIS A 143 -4.53 -10.42 1.53
C HIS A 143 -5.94 -10.92 1.19
N ASN A 144 -6.93 -10.03 1.23
CA ASN A 144 -8.23 -10.38 0.68
C ASN A 144 -8.00 -10.50 -0.82
N LYS A 145 -8.30 -11.67 -1.39
CA LYS A 145 -8.34 -11.80 -2.85
C LYS A 145 -9.24 -10.69 -3.41
N ASN A 146 -8.89 -10.18 -4.58
CA ASN A 146 -9.61 -9.09 -5.26
C ASN A 146 -9.50 -7.71 -4.58
N HIS A 147 -8.49 -7.47 -3.74
CA HIS A 147 -8.24 -6.13 -3.20
C HIS A 147 -6.87 -5.62 -3.65
N PHE A 148 -6.78 -4.32 -3.91
CA PHE A 148 -5.51 -3.62 -4.03
C PHE A 148 -5.51 -2.40 -3.11
N PHE A 149 -4.32 -1.85 -2.89
CA PHE A 149 -4.14 -0.67 -2.08
C PHE A 149 -3.65 0.47 -2.96
N MET A 150 -4.24 1.66 -2.89
CA MET A 150 -3.73 2.84 -3.56
C MET A 150 -2.96 3.71 -2.56
N VAL A 151 -1.79 4.20 -2.97
CA VAL A 151 -1.08 5.24 -2.22
C VAL A 151 -1.85 6.55 -2.31
N SER A 152 -2.08 7.20 -1.18
CA SER A 152 -2.60 8.56 -1.11
C SER A 152 -1.88 9.38 -0.04
N LYS A 153 -1.91 10.70 -0.16
CA LYS A 153 -1.48 11.60 0.91
C LYS A 153 -2.61 11.74 1.94
N GLY A 154 -2.29 11.61 3.23
CA GLY A 154 -3.28 11.76 4.31
C GLY A 154 -3.70 13.23 4.51
N ASP A 155 -4.90 13.43 5.04
CA ASP A 155 -5.46 14.78 5.28
C ASP A 155 -4.91 15.44 6.56
N PHE A 156 -4.32 14.67 7.48
CA PHE A 156 -3.73 15.17 8.73
C PHE A 156 -2.35 14.53 8.94
N MET A 157 -1.35 15.39 9.16
CA MET A 157 0.09 15.09 9.16
C MET A 157 0.57 14.67 7.76
N SER A 158 1.71 15.19 7.33
CA SER A 158 2.29 15.12 5.97
C SER A 158 2.68 13.71 5.47
N GLY A 159 2.03 12.64 5.92
CA GLY A 159 2.36 11.26 5.62
C GLY A 159 1.59 10.64 4.44
N PHE A 160 2.21 9.63 3.84
CA PHE A 160 1.57 8.71 2.91
C PHE A 160 0.75 7.66 3.65
N GLU A 161 -0.38 7.24 3.05
CA GLU A 161 -1.22 6.16 3.53
C GLU A 161 -1.66 5.22 2.39
N LEU A 162 -2.18 4.04 2.75
CA LEU A 162 -2.78 3.09 1.81
C LEU A 162 -4.30 3.07 1.96
N LYS A 163 -5.01 3.44 0.90
CA LYS A 163 -6.47 3.26 0.77
C LYS A 163 -6.77 1.93 0.10
N SER A 164 -7.62 1.10 0.71
CA SER A 164 -7.98 -0.21 0.15
C SER A 164 -9.15 -0.08 -0.81
N PHE A 165 -9.05 -0.74 -1.95
CA PHE A 165 -10.10 -0.84 -2.96
C PHE A 165 -10.37 -2.31 -3.28
N GLU A 166 -11.62 -2.63 -3.57
CA GLU A 166 -12.05 -3.93 -4.08
C GLU A 166 -12.15 -3.84 -5.61
N ILE A 167 -11.65 -4.87 -6.30
CA ILE A 167 -11.84 -5.02 -7.74
C ILE A 167 -13.03 -5.92 -7.99
N GLN A 168 -13.79 -5.62 -9.05
CA GLN A 168 -14.73 -6.58 -9.58
C GLN A 168 -13.96 -7.78 -10.12
N LYS A 169 -14.44 -8.99 -9.82
CA LYS A 169 -13.83 -10.21 -10.30
C LYS A 169 -14.01 -10.29 -11.81
N THR A 170 -12.93 -10.14 -12.55
CA THR A 170 -12.89 -10.41 -13.98
C THR A 170 -12.59 -11.88 -14.21
N ASN A 171 -13.56 -12.66 -14.70
CA ASN A 171 -13.34 -14.04 -15.16
C ASN A 171 -12.62 -13.99 -16.50
N ILE A 172 -11.29 -13.86 -16.46
CA ILE A 172 -10.45 -13.88 -17.67
C ILE A 172 -9.86 -15.28 -17.78
N ASN A 173 -10.00 -15.88 -18.96
CA ASN A 173 -9.23 -17.07 -19.33
C ASN A 173 -8.01 -16.62 -20.15
N LEU A 174 -6.81 -16.73 -19.59
CA LEU A 174 -5.59 -16.24 -20.25
C LEU A 174 -5.34 -16.90 -21.61
N GLU A 175 -5.67 -18.18 -21.76
CA GLU A 175 -5.50 -18.91 -23.02
C GLU A 175 -6.42 -18.38 -24.11
N GLU A 176 -7.58 -17.83 -23.74
CA GLU A 176 -8.57 -17.32 -24.70
C GLU A 176 -8.38 -15.83 -24.99
N HIS A 177 -7.92 -15.08 -24.00
CA HIS A 177 -7.89 -13.60 -24.04
C HIS A 177 -6.54 -13.04 -24.47
N TYR A 178 -5.50 -13.87 -24.58
CA TYR A 178 -4.16 -13.49 -25.02
C TYR A 178 -3.59 -14.49 -26.03
N ASN A 179 -2.56 -14.07 -26.77
CA ASN A 179 -1.85 -14.93 -27.71
C ASN A 179 -1.06 -16.03 -26.99
N ASP A 180 -0.77 -17.12 -27.69
CA ASP A 180 -0.17 -18.34 -27.09
C ASP A 180 1.23 -18.10 -26.50
N ASP A 181 1.93 -17.08 -26.99
CA ASP A 181 3.24 -16.66 -26.50
C ASP A 181 3.18 -16.00 -25.11
N PHE A 182 1.99 -15.63 -24.63
CA PHE A 182 1.83 -14.96 -23.35
C PHE A 182 1.92 -15.90 -22.15
N LEU A 183 1.41 -17.14 -22.25
CA LEU A 183 1.30 -18.04 -21.10
C LEU A 183 2.64 -18.31 -20.39
N PRO A 184 3.76 -18.55 -21.10
CA PRO A 184 5.07 -18.69 -20.46
C PRO A 184 5.51 -17.41 -19.72
N VAL A 185 5.17 -16.24 -20.27
CA VAL A 185 5.49 -14.95 -19.66
C VAL A 185 4.61 -14.70 -18.44
N HIS A 186 3.32 -15.04 -18.51
CA HIS A 186 2.42 -15.02 -17.35
C HIS A 186 2.97 -15.87 -16.21
N GLN A 187 3.39 -17.12 -16.49
CA GLN A 187 3.94 -18.00 -15.46
C GLN A 187 5.17 -17.38 -14.80
N THR A 188 6.05 -16.78 -15.58
CA THR A 188 7.24 -16.05 -15.08
C THR A 188 6.83 -14.91 -14.15
N ILE A 189 5.82 -14.11 -14.53
CA ILE A 189 5.31 -12.99 -13.73
C ILE A 189 4.62 -13.50 -12.46
N ALA A 190 3.77 -14.53 -12.57
CA ALA A 190 3.03 -15.12 -11.46
C ALA A 190 3.97 -15.71 -10.41
N ASP A 191 5.02 -16.42 -10.84
CA ASP A 191 6.05 -16.94 -9.94
C ASP A 191 6.83 -15.79 -9.28
N PHE A 192 7.23 -14.79 -10.06
CA PHE A 192 7.93 -13.62 -9.55
C PHE A 192 7.15 -12.87 -8.49
N ILE A 193 5.89 -12.51 -8.75
CA ILE A 193 5.08 -11.73 -7.80
C ILE A 193 4.80 -12.52 -6.53
N ASN A 194 4.69 -13.85 -6.60
CA ASN A 194 4.37 -14.67 -5.44
C ASN A 194 5.61 -15.13 -4.65
N LYS A 195 6.81 -15.06 -5.23
CA LYS A 195 8.06 -15.40 -4.55
C LYS A 195 8.41 -14.39 -3.46
N LYS A 196 8.86 -14.89 -2.30
CA LYS A 196 9.30 -14.04 -1.17
C LYS A 196 10.68 -13.48 -1.45
N ASN A 197 10.94 -12.30 -0.88
CA ASN A 197 12.29 -11.73 -0.80
C ASN A 197 12.95 -11.61 -2.18
N THR A 198 12.15 -11.29 -3.19
CA THR A 198 12.60 -10.98 -4.54
C THR A 198 12.18 -9.58 -4.90
N ASN A 199 12.98 -9.00 -5.78
CA ASN A 199 12.77 -7.70 -6.38
C ASN A 199 12.98 -7.77 -7.89
N GLY A 200 12.62 -6.69 -8.56
CA GLY A 200 12.79 -6.56 -9.99
C GLY A 200 11.60 -5.86 -10.65
N LEU A 201 11.71 -5.72 -11.96
CA LEU A 201 10.83 -4.94 -12.79
C LEU A 201 10.16 -5.82 -13.86
N VAL A 202 8.85 -5.66 -14.03
CA VAL A 202 8.07 -6.21 -15.13
C VAL A 202 7.55 -5.05 -15.97
N LEU A 203 7.75 -5.14 -17.29
CA LEU A 203 7.29 -4.15 -18.26
C LEU A 203 6.22 -4.76 -19.17
N LEU A 204 5.03 -4.19 -19.15
CA LEU A 204 3.88 -4.65 -19.92
C LEU A 204 3.43 -3.55 -20.88
N HIS A 205 3.53 -3.76 -22.18
CA HIS A 205 3.22 -2.72 -23.15
C HIS A 205 2.36 -3.18 -24.30
N GLY A 206 1.93 -2.26 -25.17
CA GLY A 206 1.10 -2.59 -26.32
C GLY A 206 0.03 -1.53 -26.56
N LYS A 207 -0.70 -1.65 -27.66
CA LYS A 207 -1.71 -0.65 -28.05
C LYS A 207 -2.85 -0.53 -27.03
N PHE A 208 -3.61 0.56 -27.10
CA PHE A 208 -4.84 0.69 -26.31
C PHE A 208 -5.79 -0.47 -26.62
N GLY A 209 -6.51 -0.95 -25.60
CA GLY A 209 -7.51 -2.00 -25.78
C GLY A 209 -6.97 -3.44 -25.86
N THR A 210 -5.65 -3.68 -25.84
CA THR A 210 -5.07 -5.05 -25.91
C THR A 210 -5.08 -5.82 -24.58
N GLY A 211 -5.68 -5.26 -23.52
CA GLY A 211 -5.94 -5.99 -22.28
C GLY A 211 -4.92 -5.82 -21.14
N LYS A 212 -3.97 -4.87 -21.23
CA LYS A 212 -2.99 -4.60 -20.15
C LYS A 212 -3.62 -4.45 -18.76
N THR A 213 -4.56 -3.51 -18.58
CA THR A 213 -5.26 -3.30 -17.29
C THR A 213 -6.14 -4.50 -16.93
N THR A 214 -6.70 -5.21 -17.91
CA THR A 214 -7.44 -6.47 -17.70
C THR A 214 -6.53 -7.54 -17.09
N TYR A 215 -5.29 -7.66 -17.56
CA TYR A 215 -4.27 -8.53 -16.96
C TYR A 215 -3.85 -8.08 -15.56
N ILE A 216 -3.69 -6.77 -15.30
CA ILE A 216 -3.42 -6.28 -13.94
C ILE A 216 -4.54 -6.68 -12.97
N ARG A 217 -5.81 -6.55 -13.37
CA ARG A 217 -6.96 -7.01 -12.57
C ARG A 217 -6.90 -8.51 -12.29
N HIS A 218 -6.52 -9.31 -13.30
CA HIS A 218 -6.29 -10.74 -13.12
C HIS A 218 -5.19 -11.01 -12.06
N LEU A 219 -4.03 -10.34 -12.16
CA LEU A 219 -2.95 -10.48 -11.17
C LEU A 219 -3.40 -10.09 -9.75
N ILE A 220 -4.19 -9.02 -9.59
CA ILE A 220 -4.76 -8.62 -8.30
C ILE A 220 -5.65 -9.72 -7.71
N SER A 221 -6.41 -10.42 -8.56
CA SER A 221 -7.33 -11.48 -8.13
C SER A 221 -6.60 -12.76 -7.67
N GLU A 222 -5.46 -13.06 -8.29
CA GLU A 222 -4.71 -14.31 -8.04
C GLU A 222 -3.55 -14.16 -7.04
N SER A 223 -3.01 -12.95 -6.92
CA SER A 223 -1.83 -12.69 -6.10
C SER A 223 -2.05 -13.01 -4.63
N LYS A 224 -1.06 -13.68 -4.03
CA LYS A 224 -0.96 -13.90 -2.59
C LYS A 224 -0.28 -12.73 -1.88
N ARG A 225 0.23 -11.75 -2.63
CA ARG A 225 0.94 -10.57 -2.14
C ARG A 225 0.08 -9.33 -2.19
N ARG A 226 0.46 -8.38 -1.33
CA ARG A 226 -0.10 -7.04 -1.35
C ARG A 226 0.23 -6.37 -2.67
N ILE A 227 -0.81 -6.04 -3.44
CA ILE A 227 -0.68 -5.17 -4.61
C ILE A 227 -0.96 -3.73 -4.19
N ILE A 228 -0.01 -2.85 -4.49
CA ILE A 228 -0.04 -1.42 -4.21
C ILE A 228 -0.04 -0.69 -5.55
N TYR A 229 -1.12 -0.01 -5.87
CA TYR A 229 -1.19 0.93 -6.98
C TYR A 229 -0.58 2.27 -6.56
N LEU A 230 0.39 2.75 -7.33
CA LEU A 230 1.01 4.07 -7.13
C LEU A 230 0.58 5.01 -8.26
N PRO A 231 -0.30 5.98 -7.97
CA PRO A 231 -0.64 7.02 -8.94
C PRO A 231 0.61 7.76 -9.44
N LEU A 232 0.70 7.99 -10.75
CA LEU A 232 1.90 8.57 -11.37
C LEU A 232 2.26 9.96 -10.84
N HIS A 233 1.27 10.77 -10.49
CA HIS A 233 1.50 12.09 -9.91
C HIS A 233 2.19 12.04 -8.53
N LEU A 234 2.22 10.89 -7.85
CA LEU A 234 2.94 10.70 -6.59
C LEU A 234 4.38 10.21 -6.77
N MET A 235 4.81 9.93 -8.00
CA MET A 235 6.14 9.38 -8.30
C MET A 235 7.27 10.34 -7.96
N SER A 236 7.03 11.65 -8.07
CA SER A 236 7.98 12.68 -7.67
C SER A 236 8.33 12.60 -6.18
N PHE A 237 7.43 12.07 -5.36
CA PHE A 237 7.64 11.93 -3.93
C PHE A 237 8.35 10.64 -3.52
N LEU A 238 8.74 9.76 -4.47
CA LEU A 238 9.54 8.58 -4.13
C LEU A 238 10.88 8.93 -3.49
N SER A 239 11.42 10.12 -3.79
CA SER A 239 12.61 10.69 -3.17
C SER A 239 12.34 11.42 -1.86
N ASP A 240 11.09 11.60 -1.46
CA ASP A 240 10.79 12.30 -0.22
C ASP A 240 11.28 11.48 0.98
N PRO A 241 11.90 12.13 1.98
CA PRO A 241 12.32 11.47 3.22
C PRO A 241 11.18 10.73 3.93
N ASP A 242 9.94 11.18 3.73
CA ASP A 242 8.74 10.61 4.35
C ASP A 242 8.21 9.36 3.60
N PHE A 243 8.55 9.19 2.32
CA PHE A 243 8.07 8.06 1.53
C PHE A 243 8.79 6.75 1.88
N LEU A 244 10.11 6.81 2.11
CA LEU A 244 10.90 5.61 2.45
C LEU A 244 10.42 4.92 3.74
N PRO A 245 10.23 5.63 4.87
CA PRO A 245 9.61 5.06 6.07
C PRO A 245 8.25 4.45 5.78
N PHE A 246 7.40 5.14 5.00
CA PHE A 246 6.08 4.65 4.63
C PHE A 246 6.15 3.33 3.86
N ILE A 247 6.90 3.26 2.75
CA ILE A 247 6.95 2.05 1.92
C ILE A 247 7.68 0.91 2.64
N SER A 248 8.57 1.23 3.60
CA SER A 248 9.28 0.22 4.38
C SER A 248 8.38 -0.63 5.27
N ASP A 249 7.20 -0.12 5.66
CA ASP A 249 6.17 -0.88 6.38
C ASP A 249 5.49 -1.95 5.49
N TYR A 250 5.70 -1.89 4.18
CA TYR A 250 5.03 -2.72 3.19
C TYR A 250 6.01 -3.58 2.38
N LYS A 251 7.00 -4.17 3.06
CA LYS A 251 7.95 -5.12 2.45
C LYS A 251 7.26 -6.27 1.72
N ASP A 252 7.94 -6.81 0.71
CA ASP A 252 7.49 -7.96 -0.09
C ASP A 252 6.12 -7.71 -0.78
N SER A 253 5.88 -6.47 -1.20
CA SER A 253 4.71 -6.03 -1.95
C SER A 253 5.01 -5.85 -3.44
N VAL A 254 3.93 -5.80 -4.23
CA VAL A 254 3.96 -5.54 -5.68
C VAL A 254 3.46 -4.13 -5.91
N LEU A 255 4.32 -3.25 -6.40
CA LEU A 255 3.99 -1.90 -6.84
C LEU A 255 3.52 -1.96 -8.30
N VAL A 256 2.33 -1.44 -8.58
CA VAL A 256 1.76 -1.34 -9.92
C VAL A 256 1.66 0.12 -10.31
N LEU A 257 2.17 0.42 -11.50
CA LEU A 257 2.09 1.72 -12.13
C LEU A 257 1.49 1.54 -13.50
N GLU A 258 0.37 2.22 -13.76
CA GLU A 258 -0.29 2.19 -15.07
C GLU A 258 0.04 3.46 -15.86
N ASP A 259 0.02 3.35 -17.20
CA ASP A 259 0.18 4.47 -18.14
C ASP A 259 1.48 5.28 -17.94
N CYS A 260 2.60 4.56 -17.84
CA CYS A 260 3.92 5.12 -17.52
C CYS A 260 4.64 5.78 -18.71
N GLU A 261 3.97 6.10 -19.83
CA GLU A 261 4.63 6.59 -21.05
C GLU A 261 5.51 7.81 -20.79
N ASP A 262 5.00 8.78 -20.03
CA ASP A 262 5.72 10.04 -19.78
C ASP A 262 6.90 9.88 -18.83
N ILE A 263 6.89 8.84 -17.99
CA ILE A 263 7.97 8.55 -17.03
C ILE A 263 9.07 7.72 -17.68
N LEU A 264 8.71 6.88 -18.65
CA LEU A 264 9.64 5.93 -19.29
C LEU A 264 10.36 6.51 -20.51
N LYS A 265 9.96 7.69 -21.00
CA LYS A 265 10.58 8.37 -22.14
C LYS A 265 12.07 8.71 -21.91
N PRO A 266 12.93 8.67 -22.94
CA PRO A 266 14.30 9.14 -22.89
C PRO A 266 14.37 10.59 -22.42
N ARG A 267 15.43 10.88 -21.66
CA ARG A 267 15.73 12.18 -21.07
C ARG A 267 15.55 13.32 -22.07
N SER A 268 14.62 14.22 -21.79
CA SER A 268 14.62 15.58 -22.32
C SER A 268 15.14 16.52 -21.22
N TYR A 269 15.81 17.60 -21.59
CA TYR A 269 16.55 18.53 -20.71
C TYR A 269 15.71 19.27 -19.64
N THR A 270 14.42 18.94 -19.46
CA THR A 270 13.55 19.51 -18.43
C THR A 270 13.56 18.63 -17.16
N GLU A 271 13.96 19.21 -16.04
CA GLU A 271 14.64 18.54 -14.92
C GLU A 271 13.77 17.69 -13.95
N GLN A 272 12.44 17.69 -14.02
CA GLN A 272 11.59 17.09 -12.97
C GLN A 272 11.14 15.64 -13.22
N THR A 273 10.87 15.23 -14.46
CA THR A 273 10.47 13.84 -14.79
C THR A 273 11.62 12.85 -14.64
N ASN A 274 12.86 13.34 -14.76
CA ASN A 274 14.10 12.57 -14.72
C ASN A 274 14.38 11.90 -13.35
N HIS A 275 13.94 12.50 -12.24
CA HIS A 275 14.15 11.95 -10.90
C HIS A 275 13.19 10.79 -10.58
N SER A 276 11.96 10.86 -11.06
CA SER A 276 10.91 9.86 -10.79
C SER A 276 11.27 8.46 -11.34
N LEU A 277 11.85 8.41 -12.55
CA LEU A 277 12.29 7.16 -13.16
C LEU A 277 13.49 6.55 -12.42
N VAL A 278 14.49 7.37 -12.07
CA VAL A 278 15.67 6.93 -11.32
C VAL A 278 15.27 6.41 -9.93
N ASN A 279 14.33 7.08 -9.26
CA ASN A 279 13.80 6.65 -7.97
C ASN A 279 13.06 5.31 -8.10
N LEU A 280 12.24 5.13 -9.14
CA LEU A 280 11.56 3.86 -9.40
C LEU A 280 12.58 2.73 -9.66
N LEU A 281 13.62 3.00 -10.44
CA LEU A 281 14.69 2.05 -10.71
C LEU A 281 15.46 1.68 -9.44
N ASN A 282 15.77 2.65 -8.57
CA ASN A 282 16.42 2.41 -7.29
C ASN A 282 15.57 1.57 -6.34
N LEU A 283 14.23 1.66 -6.43
CA LEU A 283 13.30 0.79 -5.70
C LEU A 283 13.20 -0.63 -6.28
N GLY A 284 13.60 -0.83 -7.54
CA GLY A 284 13.58 -2.13 -8.21
C GLY A 284 14.90 -2.89 -8.22
N ASP A 285 16.05 -2.19 -8.11
CA ASP A 285 17.41 -2.75 -8.34
C ASP A 285 18.40 -2.44 -7.19
N GLY A 286 18.20 -1.36 -6.42
CA GLY A 286 19.21 -0.90 -5.44
C GLY A 286 19.15 -1.55 -4.05
N LEU A 287 20.02 -1.10 -3.14
CA LEU A 287 20.06 -1.54 -1.72
C LEU A 287 18.69 -1.44 -1.02
N LEU A 288 17.89 -0.44 -1.37
CA LEU A 288 16.52 -0.28 -0.88
C LEU A 288 15.59 -1.37 -1.41
N SER A 289 15.74 -1.73 -2.68
CA SER A 289 15.02 -2.84 -3.31
C SER A 289 15.31 -4.17 -2.62
N ASP A 290 16.56 -4.43 -2.24
CA ASP A 290 16.93 -5.63 -1.48
C ASP A 290 16.34 -5.61 -0.06
N ALA A 291 16.46 -4.48 0.64
CA ALA A 291 15.99 -4.32 2.02
C ALA A 291 14.46 -4.39 2.16
N LEU A 292 13.73 -3.99 1.12
CA LEU A 292 12.26 -3.93 1.10
C LEU A 292 11.63 -5.06 0.29
N SER A 293 12.38 -5.69 -0.62
CA SER A 293 11.91 -6.72 -1.54
C SER A 293 10.71 -6.26 -2.39
N ILE A 294 10.80 -5.04 -2.94
CA ILE A 294 9.74 -4.43 -3.76
C ILE A 294 9.80 -5.00 -5.17
N LYS A 295 8.64 -5.38 -5.69
CA LYS A 295 8.45 -5.84 -7.06
C LYS A 295 7.69 -4.77 -7.81
N VAL A 296 8.12 -4.42 -9.01
CA VAL A 296 7.49 -3.33 -9.78
C VAL A 296 6.89 -3.88 -11.07
N ILE A 297 5.64 -3.51 -11.36
CA ILE A 297 4.97 -3.75 -12.65
C ILE A 297 4.61 -2.39 -13.24
N CYS A 298 5.10 -2.10 -14.44
CA CYS A 298 4.74 -0.90 -15.19
C CYS A 298 3.96 -1.27 -16.45
N THR A 299 2.89 -0.53 -16.74
CA THR A 299 2.21 -0.59 -18.04
C THR A 299 2.45 0.68 -18.86
N PHE A 300 2.46 0.58 -20.19
CA PHE A 300 2.53 1.72 -21.10
C PHE A 300 2.03 1.37 -22.51
N ASN A 301 1.65 2.37 -23.30
CA ASN A 301 1.11 2.24 -24.66
C ASN A 301 2.11 2.62 -25.76
N ALA A 302 3.31 3.07 -25.40
CA ALA A 302 4.35 3.52 -26.33
C ALA A 302 5.16 2.37 -26.96
N GLN A 303 5.83 2.65 -28.08
CA GLN A 303 6.78 1.71 -28.68
C GLN A 303 8.05 1.65 -27.85
N LEU A 304 8.70 0.48 -27.84
CA LEU A 304 9.91 0.26 -27.05
C LEU A 304 11.07 1.22 -27.40
N LYS A 305 11.14 1.66 -28.66
CA LYS A 305 12.15 2.62 -29.13
C LYS A 305 12.04 3.99 -28.43
N ASP A 306 10.85 4.31 -27.92
CA ASP A 306 10.52 5.57 -27.27
C ASP A 306 10.76 5.51 -25.75
N ILE A 307 11.48 4.49 -25.27
CA ILE A 307 11.78 4.26 -23.85
C ILE A 307 13.28 4.32 -23.58
N ASP A 308 13.63 4.86 -22.40
CA ASP A 308 15.00 4.88 -21.91
C ASP A 308 15.59 3.46 -21.82
N GLN A 309 16.58 3.20 -22.67
CA GLN A 309 17.27 1.91 -22.77
C GLN A 309 17.98 1.50 -21.48
N ALA A 310 18.25 2.44 -20.57
CA ALA A 310 18.78 2.13 -19.25
C ALA A 310 17.85 1.14 -18.53
N ILE A 311 16.53 1.29 -18.67
CA ILE A 311 15.51 0.45 -18.03
C ILE A 311 15.62 -1.01 -18.47
N LEU A 312 16.03 -1.25 -19.72
CA LEU A 312 16.04 -2.57 -20.36
C LEU A 312 17.31 -3.40 -20.06
N ARG A 313 18.22 -2.90 -19.22
CA ARG A 313 19.45 -3.61 -18.88
C ARG A 313 19.14 -4.93 -18.17
N LYS A 314 19.83 -6.00 -18.59
CA LYS A 314 19.76 -7.33 -17.99
C LYS A 314 20.20 -7.28 -16.53
N GLY A 315 19.48 -7.96 -15.65
CA GLY A 315 19.74 -8.01 -14.20
C GLY A 315 18.55 -7.57 -13.35
N ARG A 316 17.84 -6.51 -13.76
CA ARG A 316 16.66 -5.97 -13.06
C ARG A 316 15.32 -6.32 -13.70
N LEU A 317 15.33 -6.57 -15.01
CA LEU A 317 14.13 -6.86 -15.77
C LEU A 317 13.80 -8.36 -15.66
N VAL A 318 12.68 -8.66 -15.01
CA VAL A 318 12.19 -10.03 -14.81
C VAL A 318 11.42 -10.52 -16.01
N ALA A 319 10.54 -9.68 -16.53
CA ALA A 319 9.73 -10.00 -17.70
C ALA A 319 9.42 -8.73 -18.50
N ARG A 320 9.30 -8.91 -19.81
CA ARG A 320 8.78 -7.90 -20.73
C ARG A 320 7.81 -8.58 -21.68
N TYR A 321 6.64 -7.99 -21.88
CA TYR A 321 5.66 -8.48 -22.84
C TYR A 321 4.97 -7.35 -23.59
N GLU A 322 4.76 -7.56 -24.88
CA GLU A 322 3.96 -6.71 -25.75
C GLU A 322 2.60 -7.37 -25.98
N PHE A 323 1.55 -6.77 -25.43
CA PHE A 323 0.16 -7.09 -25.70
C PHE A 323 -0.22 -6.52 -27.06
N ASP A 324 -0.24 -7.38 -28.07
CA ASP A 324 -0.75 -7.06 -29.39
C ASP A 324 -2.23 -7.45 -29.55
N THR A 325 -2.80 -7.16 -30.71
CA THR A 325 -4.07 -7.75 -31.14
C THR A 325 -4.02 -9.28 -31.13
N LEU A 326 -5.16 -9.92 -30.89
CA LEU A 326 -5.26 -11.37 -30.97
C LEU A 326 -5.01 -11.86 -32.40
N SER A 327 -4.38 -13.03 -32.53
CA SER A 327 -4.28 -13.71 -33.82
C SER A 327 -5.67 -13.94 -34.42
N GLU A 328 -5.77 -14.04 -35.74
CA GLU A 328 -7.06 -14.25 -36.43
C GLU A 328 -7.82 -15.45 -35.86
N HIS A 329 -7.11 -16.55 -35.58
CA HIS A 329 -7.70 -17.74 -34.98
C HIS A 329 -8.26 -17.48 -33.56
N LYS A 330 -7.50 -16.80 -32.70
CA LYS A 330 -7.95 -16.45 -31.34
C LYS A 330 -9.12 -15.48 -31.38
N THR A 331 -9.06 -14.48 -32.27
CA THR A 331 -10.13 -13.51 -32.50
C THR A 331 -11.42 -14.21 -32.92
N LYS A 332 -11.34 -15.09 -33.93
CA LYS A 332 -12.46 -15.91 -34.38
C LYS A 332 -13.08 -16.69 -33.23
N SER A 333 -12.24 -17.45 -32.51
CA SER A 333 -12.70 -18.29 -31.40
C SER A 333 -13.40 -17.49 -30.29
N LEU A 334 -12.87 -16.31 -29.96
CA LEU A 334 -13.46 -15.46 -28.91
C LEU A 334 -14.77 -14.79 -29.37
N LEU A 335 -14.87 -14.37 -30.63
CA LEU A 335 -16.11 -13.82 -31.21
C LEU A 335 -17.21 -14.89 -31.37
N GLU A 336 -16.86 -16.10 -31.80
CA GLU A 336 -17.80 -17.23 -31.88
C GLU A 336 -18.36 -17.58 -30.50
N LYS A 337 -17.53 -17.52 -29.45
CA LYS A 337 -17.99 -17.67 -28.06
C LYS A 337 -18.94 -16.58 -27.60
N GLN A 338 -18.88 -15.39 -28.21
CA GLN A 338 -19.82 -14.29 -27.97
C GLN A 338 -21.07 -14.39 -28.85
N GLY A 339 -21.19 -15.40 -29.71
CA GLY A 339 -22.35 -15.65 -30.56
C GLY A 339 -22.29 -14.99 -31.94
N PHE A 340 -21.11 -14.50 -32.37
CA PHE A 340 -20.93 -13.95 -33.72
C PHE A 340 -20.45 -15.02 -34.70
N GLU A 341 -21.01 -15.04 -35.91
CA GLU A 341 -20.53 -15.89 -37.01
C GLU A 341 -19.45 -15.16 -37.81
N ILE A 342 -18.21 -15.68 -37.78
CA ILE A 342 -17.05 -15.02 -38.41
C ILE A 342 -16.53 -15.85 -39.59
N THR A 343 -16.71 -15.32 -40.80
CA THR A 343 -16.26 -15.93 -42.05
C THR A 343 -14.86 -15.47 -42.47
N GLN A 344 -14.50 -14.22 -42.15
CA GLN A 344 -13.16 -13.64 -42.41
C GLN A 344 -12.62 -13.02 -41.12
N PRO A 345 -11.87 -13.78 -40.31
CA PRO A 345 -11.29 -13.24 -39.10
C PRO A 345 -10.18 -12.25 -39.44
N GLN A 346 -10.17 -11.14 -38.72
CA GLN A 346 -9.08 -10.17 -38.71
C GLN A 346 -8.51 -10.11 -37.29
N SER A 347 -7.24 -9.74 -37.15
CA SER A 347 -6.67 -9.50 -35.83
C SER A 347 -7.31 -8.29 -35.17
N LEU A 348 -7.87 -8.49 -33.97
CA LEU A 348 -8.54 -7.45 -33.20
C LEU A 348 -7.96 -7.38 -31.78
N SER A 349 -7.99 -6.19 -31.21
CA SER A 349 -7.74 -5.98 -29.79
C SER A 349 -8.87 -6.58 -28.95
N LEU A 350 -8.57 -6.85 -27.68
CA LEU A 350 -9.57 -7.37 -26.75
C LEU A 350 -10.76 -6.41 -26.60
N ALA A 351 -10.50 -5.10 -26.59
CA ALA A 351 -11.54 -4.08 -26.54
C ALA A 351 -12.44 -4.09 -27.78
N GLU A 352 -11.87 -4.23 -28.98
CA GLU A 352 -12.66 -4.33 -30.23
C GLU A 352 -13.53 -5.58 -30.24
N ILE A 353 -13.03 -6.71 -29.74
CA ILE A 353 -13.80 -7.96 -29.66
C ILE A 353 -15.00 -7.82 -28.72
N TYR A 354 -14.78 -7.30 -27.51
CA TYR A 354 -15.86 -7.12 -26.53
C TYR A 354 -16.83 -5.99 -26.88
N ASN A 355 -16.47 -5.11 -27.82
CA ASN A 355 -17.33 -4.04 -28.33
C ASN A 355 -17.67 -4.24 -29.81
N TYR A 356 -17.61 -5.47 -30.33
CA TYR A 356 -17.72 -5.76 -31.76
C TYR A 356 -19.02 -5.24 -32.40
N SER A 357 -20.12 -5.21 -31.64
CA SER A 357 -21.43 -4.68 -32.08
C SER A 357 -21.67 -3.21 -31.75
N SER A 358 -20.74 -2.55 -31.04
CA SER A 358 -20.91 -1.17 -30.63
C SER A 358 -20.66 -0.21 -31.82
N PRO A 359 -21.41 0.89 -31.93
CA PRO A 359 -21.12 1.91 -32.94
C PRO A 359 -19.70 2.46 -32.73
N ASP A 360 -18.90 2.51 -33.79
CA ASP A 360 -17.60 3.17 -33.72
C ASP A 360 -17.80 4.69 -33.80
N TYR A 361 -17.74 5.36 -32.64
CA TYR A 361 -17.87 6.81 -32.55
C TYR A 361 -16.60 7.56 -33.00
N ASN A 362 -15.53 6.85 -33.41
CA ASN A 362 -14.30 7.46 -33.93
C ASN A 362 -14.34 7.73 -35.45
N LEU A 363 -15.40 7.32 -36.15
CA LEU A 363 -15.61 7.67 -37.56
C LEU A 363 -16.06 9.14 -37.69
N SER A 364 -15.10 10.06 -37.51
CA SER A 364 -15.19 11.37 -38.13
C SER A 364 -15.30 11.19 -39.64
N GLN A 365 -16.30 11.85 -40.23
CA GLN A 365 -16.63 11.81 -41.66
C GLN A 365 -15.38 12.08 -42.52
N SER A 366 -14.77 11.02 -43.04
CA SER A 366 -13.68 11.11 -44.01
C SER A 366 -14.14 10.53 -45.33
N GLY A 367 -14.48 11.42 -46.27
CA GLY A 367 -14.29 11.17 -47.69
C GLY A 367 -15.51 10.77 -48.53
N ARG A 368 -16.56 11.60 -48.60
CA ARG A 368 -17.33 11.68 -49.87
C ARG A 368 -16.40 12.30 -50.92
N ARG A 369 -15.71 11.45 -51.68
CA ARG A 369 -15.10 11.85 -52.97
C ARG A 369 -16.23 12.22 -53.93
N LEU A 370 -16.55 13.51 -54.00
CA LEU A 370 -17.27 14.09 -55.13
C LEU A 370 -16.30 14.10 -56.32
N GLY A 371 -16.43 13.12 -57.20
CA GLY A 371 -15.82 13.17 -58.53
C GLY A 371 -16.60 14.14 -59.41
N PHE A 372 -15.96 15.19 -59.89
CA PHE A 372 -16.46 15.96 -61.02
C PHE A 372 -15.96 15.28 -62.29
N GLY A 373 -16.89 14.65 -63.02
CA GLY A 373 -16.69 14.21 -64.41
C GLY A 373 -16.93 15.39 -65.36
N HIS A 374 -16.18 15.37 -66.45
CA HIS A 374 -16.05 16.34 -67.54
C HIS A 374 -17.26 17.18 -67.93
#